data_AF-A0A521QQ24-F1
#
_entry.id   AF-A0A521QQ24-F1
#
_cell.length_a   1.000
_cell.length_b   1.000
_cell.length_c   1.000
_cell.angle_alpha   90.00
_cell.angle_beta   90.00
_cell.angle_gamma   90.00
#
_symmetry.space_group_name_H-M   'P 1'
#
loop_
_entity.id
_entity.type
_entity.pdbx_description
1 polymer ?
#
loop_
_entity_poly.entity_id
_entity_poly.type
_entity_poly.pdbx_seq_one_letter_code
_entity_poly.pdbx_strand_id
1 'polypeptide(L)'
;MARSAVLCLLLLTASAAMRDSGEVRASDCETGVLDGGEDGMNVLVYQLCVDRLTVGFRDSEVVEEITCGPAGSVHLWMSTDHKVCGSPPAPDAPRVYDLLEPLRGVGGTVSAPVAKRVTCGGTSGRATAVVPDARAALLATRTGDTLYEQVSRRFVRQCIGPSA
;
A
#
# COMPACT_ATOMS: atom_id res chain seq x y z
N MET A 1 2.15 32.86 -57.84
CA MET A 1 1.55 33.11 -56.51
C MET A 1 2.37 32.35 -55.47
N ALA A 2 2.66 33.03 -54.36
CA ALA A 2 3.26 32.61 -53.07
C ALA A 2 3.77 31.16 -52.95
N ARG A 3 5.09 30.94 -52.85
CA ARG A 3 5.99 31.15 -51.68
C ARG A 3 5.99 29.95 -50.72
N SER A 4 7.20 29.40 -50.58
CA SER A 4 7.83 29.02 -49.30
C SER A 4 7.19 27.88 -48.49
N ALA A 5 7.92 26.97 -47.86
CA ALA A 5 9.34 26.63 -47.75
C ALA A 5 9.32 25.33 -46.90
N VAL A 6 10.16 24.32 -47.20
CA VAL A 6 11.36 24.01 -46.38
C VAL A 6 10.95 23.59 -44.96
N LEU A 7 11.12 22.37 -44.48
CA LEU A 7 12.36 21.60 -44.37
C LEU A 7 11.89 20.22 -43.86
N CYS A 8 12.15 19.11 -44.56
CA CYS A 8 13.39 18.35 -44.47
C CYS A 8 13.67 17.78 -43.07
N LEU A 9 13.78 16.44 -43.06
CA LEU A 9 14.74 15.63 -42.32
C LEU A 9 14.26 15.17 -40.93
N LEU A 10 13.98 13.87 -40.77
CA LEU A 10 14.96 12.81 -40.39
C LEU A 10 14.66 12.43 -38.93
N LEU A 11 14.56 11.18 -38.44
CA LEU A 11 15.10 9.89 -38.83
C LEU A 11 14.35 8.76 -38.07
N LEU A 12 14.23 7.61 -38.74
CA LEU A 12 14.41 6.23 -38.25
C LEU A 12 13.46 5.67 -37.16
N THR A 13 12.48 4.85 -37.49
CA THR A 13 12.56 3.36 -37.69
C THR A 13 13.21 2.57 -36.54
N ALA A 14 12.35 1.99 -35.69
CA ALA A 14 12.44 0.60 -35.24
C ALA A 14 10.99 0.15 -34.93
N SER A 15 10.33 -0.47 -35.91
CA SER A 15 10.10 -1.92 -35.94
C SER A 15 8.98 -2.36 -35.02
N ALA A 16 7.91 -2.86 -35.66
CA ALA A 16 6.86 -3.60 -35.02
C ALA A 16 7.41 -4.75 -34.15
N ALA A 17 7.05 -4.77 -32.88
CA ALA A 17 7.00 -5.98 -32.07
C ALA A 17 5.97 -5.78 -30.96
N MET A 18 4.84 -6.49 -31.11
CA MET A 18 4.02 -7.05 -30.03
C MET A 18 3.28 -6.03 -29.13
N ARG A 19 1.95 -5.94 -29.17
CA ARG A 19 1.07 -6.89 -28.48
C ARG A 19 1.66 -7.37 -27.15
N ASP A 20 1.70 -6.48 -26.17
CA ASP A 20 1.31 -6.75 -24.79
C ASP A 20 1.44 -5.44 -24.01
N SER A 21 0.55 -4.48 -24.26
CA SER A 21 0.17 -3.58 -23.18
C SER A 21 -0.69 -4.41 -22.25
N GLY A 22 -0.02 -5.26 -21.46
CA GLY A 22 -0.60 -6.05 -20.40
C GLY A 22 -1.29 -5.08 -19.46
N GLU A 23 -2.58 -4.89 -19.70
CA GLU A 23 -3.56 -4.83 -18.65
C GLU A 23 -3.12 -5.91 -17.65
N VAL A 24 -2.47 -5.51 -16.56
CA VAL A 24 -2.16 -6.42 -15.45
C VAL A 24 -3.53 -6.87 -14.97
N ARG A 25 -3.97 -8.00 -15.51
CA ARG A 25 -5.27 -8.54 -15.24
C ARG A 25 -5.30 -8.75 -13.73
N ALA A 26 -6.41 -8.36 -13.11
CA ALA A 26 -6.72 -8.75 -11.73
C ALA A 26 -6.71 -10.29 -11.50
N SER A 27 -6.38 -11.11 -12.52
CA SER A 27 -6.18 -12.55 -12.48
C SER A 27 -4.88 -13.03 -11.83
N ASP A 28 -3.89 -12.15 -11.60
CA ASP A 28 -2.56 -12.59 -11.13
C ASP A 28 -2.34 -12.37 -9.63
N CYS A 29 -3.37 -11.89 -8.93
CA CYS A 29 -3.30 -11.68 -7.48
C CYS A 29 -3.95 -12.86 -6.73
N GLU A 30 -3.23 -13.40 -5.76
CA GLU A 30 -3.76 -14.36 -4.79
C GLU A 30 -4.75 -13.63 -3.87
N THR A 31 -5.92 -14.20 -3.64
CA THR A 31 -6.90 -13.67 -2.69
C THR A 31 -7.22 -14.71 -1.64
N GLY A 32 -7.50 -14.26 -0.42
CA GLY A 32 -7.88 -15.17 0.66
C GLY A 32 -8.59 -14.48 1.81
N VAL A 33 -9.18 -15.29 2.67
CA VAL A 33 -9.91 -14.84 3.86
C VAL A 33 -8.99 -14.90 5.06
N LEU A 34 -8.83 -13.77 5.75
CA LEU A 34 -8.10 -13.66 7.01
C LEU A 34 -9.02 -13.95 8.21
N ASP A 35 -10.26 -13.50 8.14
CA ASP A 35 -11.32 -13.76 9.11
C ASP A 35 -12.65 -13.91 8.37
N GLY A 36 -13.33 -15.05 8.58
CA GLY A 36 -14.59 -15.38 7.94
C GLY A 36 -15.76 -14.52 8.37
N GLY A 37 -15.64 -13.83 9.52
CA GLY A 37 -16.76 -13.18 10.19
C GLY A 37 -17.80 -14.20 10.70
N GLU A 38 -18.57 -13.79 11.70
CA GLU A 38 -19.76 -14.53 12.15
C GLU A 38 -21.01 -13.67 11.90
N ASP A 39 -22.17 -14.31 11.65
CA ASP A 39 -23.51 -13.69 11.71
C ASP A 39 -23.66 -12.29 11.08
N GLY A 40 -23.21 -12.12 9.83
CA GLY A 40 -23.37 -10.87 9.08
C GLY A 40 -22.29 -9.81 9.34
N MET A 41 -21.22 -10.16 10.05
CA MET A 41 -20.02 -9.31 10.19
C MET A 41 -19.17 -9.28 8.91
N ASN A 42 -18.39 -8.20 8.76
CA ASN A 42 -17.52 -7.98 7.60
C ASN A 42 -16.41 -9.04 7.52
N VAL A 43 -16.34 -9.75 6.40
CA VAL A 43 -15.25 -10.70 6.11
C VAL A 43 -13.95 -9.95 5.87
N LEU A 44 -12.91 -10.25 6.65
CA LEU A 44 -11.58 -9.69 6.44
C LEU A 44 -10.84 -10.51 5.38
N VAL A 45 -10.37 -9.86 4.34
CA VAL A 45 -9.72 -10.48 3.19
C VAL A 45 -8.36 -9.85 2.92
N TYR A 46 -7.52 -10.57 2.19
CA TYR A 46 -6.33 -10.01 1.56
C TYR A 46 -6.35 -10.21 0.05
N GLN A 47 -5.66 -9.32 -0.66
CA GLN A 47 -5.26 -9.51 -2.04
C GLN A 47 -3.75 -9.28 -2.15
N LEU A 48 -3.02 -10.30 -2.57
CA LEU A 48 -1.58 -10.30 -2.77
C LEU A 48 -1.26 -10.31 -4.26
N CYS A 49 -0.74 -9.20 -4.76
CA CYS A 49 -0.18 -9.04 -6.09
C CYS A 49 1.36 -8.98 -6.00
N VAL A 50 2.04 -8.90 -7.14
CA VAL A 50 3.52 -8.87 -7.22
C VAL A 50 4.13 -7.67 -6.48
N ASP A 51 3.48 -6.51 -6.53
CA ASP A 51 3.98 -5.22 -6.04
C ASP A 51 3.14 -4.66 -4.89
N ARG A 52 2.06 -5.34 -4.51
CA ARG A 52 1.10 -4.85 -3.53
C ARG A 52 0.41 -5.97 -2.76
N LEU A 53 0.35 -5.81 -1.44
CA LEU A 53 -0.54 -6.55 -0.54
C LEU A 53 -1.58 -5.59 0.02
N THR A 54 -2.87 -5.87 -0.18
CA THR A 54 -3.96 -5.15 0.49
C THR A 54 -4.64 -6.06 1.51
N VAL A 55 -5.09 -5.45 2.60
CA VAL A 55 -5.92 -6.07 3.63
C VAL A 55 -7.08 -5.14 3.93
N GLY A 56 -8.29 -5.69 3.89
CA GLY A 56 -9.50 -4.92 4.09
C GLY A 56 -10.72 -5.82 4.21
N PHE A 57 -11.88 -5.20 4.24
CA PHE A 57 -13.14 -5.92 4.31
C PHE A 57 -13.66 -6.20 2.89
N ARG A 58 -14.19 -7.41 2.65
CA ARG A 58 -14.57 -7.91 1.30
C ARG A 58 -15.41 -6.92 0.48
N ASP A 59 -16.39 -6.28 1.11
CA ASP A 59 -17.34 -5.37 0.47
C ASP A 59 -17.18 -3.92 0.97
N SER A 60 -16.04 -3.59 1.54
CA SER A 60 -15.80 -2.31 2.20
C SER A 60 -14.35 -1.84 1.98
N GLU A 61 -13.86 -0.97 2.84
CA GLU A 61 -12.61 -0.23 2.69
C GLU A 61 -11.36 -1.10 2.91
N VAL A 62 -10.29 -0.74 2.20
CA VAL A 62 -8.93 -1.18 2.51
C VAL A 62 -8.50 -0.52 3.81
N VAL A 63 -8.04 -1.34 4.75
CA VAL A 63 -7.58 -0.89 6.07
C VAL A 63 -6.06 -0.84 6.14
N GLU A 64 -5.38 -1.70 5.40
CA GLU A 64 -3.93 -1.72 5.30
C GLU A 64 -3.50 -2.05 3.85
N GLU A 65 -2.46 -1.37 3.38
CA GLU A 65 -1.80 -1.66 2.11
C GLU A 65 -0.28 -1.63 2.31
N ILE A 66 0.41 -2.66 1.83
CA ILE A 66 1.86 -2.73 1.78
C ILE A 66 2.27 -2.74 0.31
N THR A 67 3.10 -1.81 -0.12
CA THR A 67 3.59 -1.71 -1.50
C THR A 67 5.09 -1.91 -1.58
N CYS A 68 5.52 -2.56 -2.67
CA CYS A 68 6.91 -2.74 -3.05
C CYS A 68 7.28 -1.68 -4.07
N GLY A 69 8.16 -0.76 -3.70
CA GLY A 69 8.66 0.28 -4.59
C GLY A 69 9.73 -0.24 -5.55
N PRO A 70 10.09 0.55 -6.58
CA PRO A 70 11.01 0.14 -7.64
C PRO A 70 12.42 -0.20 -7.18
N ALA A 71 12.85 0.26 -5.99
CA ALA A 71 14.15 -0.06 -5.40
C ALA A 71 14.08 -1.16 -4.34
N GLY A 72 12.96 -1.90 -4.26
CA GLY A 72 12.69 -2.81 -3.16
C GLY A 72 12.38 -2.08 -1.84
N SER A 73 12.01 -0.79 -1.89
CA SER A 73 11.47 -0.09 -0.73
C SER A 73 10.12 -0.67 -0.36
N VAL A 74 9.80 -0.73 0.94
CA VAL A 74 8.51 -1.22 1.41
C VAL A 74 7.79 -0.07 2.07
N HIS A 75 6.65 0.32 1.51
CA HIS A 75 5.80 1.35 2.07
C HIS A 75 4.58 0.69 2.70
N LEU A 76 4.16 1.18 3.86
CA LEU A 76 2.94 0.76 4.54
C LEU A 76 1.99 1.94 4.61
N TRP A 77 0.78 1.75 4.11
CA TRP A 77 -0.34 2.66 4.25
C TRP A 77 -1.39 1.99 5.15
N MET A 78 -1.99 2.76 6.05
CA MET A 78 -3.01 2.28 6.97
C MET A 78 -4.12 3.32 7.12
N SER A 79 -5.35 2.83 7.21
CA SER A 79 -6.50 3.60 7.65
C SER A 79 -6.85 3.21 9.07
N THR A 80 -6.69 4.12 10.02
CA THR A 80 -6.77 3.81 11.46
C THR A 80 -7.34 5.00 12.22
N ASP A 81 -7.99 4.72 13.35
CA ASP A 81 -8.22 5.76 14.35
C ASP A 81 -6.88 6.20 14.94
N HIS A 82 -6.71 7.51 15.15
CA HIS A 82 -5.48 8.03 15.72
C HIS A 82 -5.77 9.12 16.74
N LYS A 83 -5.18 9.00 17.93
CA LYS A 83 -5.38 9.94 19.06
C LYS A 83 -5.10 11.40 18.70
N VAL A 84 -4.14 11.65 17.81
CA VAL A 84 -3.77 13.02 17.36
C VAL A 84 -4.87 13.68 16.53
N CYS A 85 -5.75 12.89 15.92
CA CYS A 85 -6.90 13.38 15.17
C CYS A 85 -8.09 13.71 16.08
N GLY A 86 -7.97 13.46 17.40
CA GLY A 86 -9.02 13.67 18.39
C GLY A 86 -9.30 15.15 18.64
N SER A 87 -10.21 15.72 17.86
CA SER A 87 -11.20 16.71 18.28
C SER A 87 -12.07 17.10 17.08
N PRO A 88 -13.39 16.86 17.10
CA PRO A 88 -14.31 17.53 16.19
C PRO A 88 -14.44 19.02 16.56
N PRO A 89 -14.79 19.89 15.58
CA PRO A 89 -15.01 19.55 14.18
C PRO A 89 -13.71 19.23 13.44
N ALA A 90 -13.79 18.36 12.44
CA ALA A 90 -12.68 18.09 11.55
C ALA A 90 -12.23 19.43 10.92
N PRO A 91 -10.92 19.69 10.83
CA PRO A 91 -10.41 20.93 10.28
C PRO A 91 -10.84 21.08 8.81
N ASP A 92 -11.08 22.32 8.36
CA ASP A 92 -11.45 22.63 6.97
C ASP A 92 -10.43 22.13 5.94
N ALA A 93 -9.18 21.91 6.38
CA ALA A 93 -8.10 21.31 5.61
C ALA A 93 -7.46 20.13 6.37
N PRO A 94 -7.00 19.08 5.67
CA PRO A 94 -6.31 17.97 6.31
C PRO A 94 -5.09 18.42 7.11
N ARG A 95 -4.95 17.93 8.35
CA ARG A 95 -3.76 18.16 9.19
C ARG A 95 -2.79 17.00 9.03
N VAL A 96 -1.52 17.30 8.76
CA VAL A 96 -0.47 16.30 8.57
C VAL A 96 0.51 16.37 9.73
N TYR A 97 0.84 15.21 10.31
CA TYR A 97 1.75 15.05 11.42
C TYR A 97 2.83 14.04 11.07
N ASP A 98 4.09 14.41 11.21
CA ASP A 98 5.20 13.46 11.14
C ASP A 98 5.54 13.02 12.58
N LEU A 99 5.34 11.73 12.87
CA LEU A 99 5.40 11.14 14.20
C LEU A 99 6.39 9.98 14.24
N LEU A 100 7.09 9.82 15.36
CA LEU A 100 7.86 8.61 15.66
C LEU A 100 7.06 7.74 16.64
N GLU A 101 6.44 6.69 16.14
CA GLU A 101 5.55 5.84 16.94
C GLU A 101 5.76 4.35 16.63
N PRO A 102 5.48 3.45 17.57
CA PRO A 102 5.61 2.02 17.32
C PRO A 102 4.59 1.53 16.28
N LEU A 103 5.05 0.74 15.32
CA LEU A 103 4.24 -0.24 14.60
C LEU A 103 4.08 -1.46 15.49
N ARG A 104 2.87 -1.99 15.62
CA ARG A 104 2.56 -3.13 16.51
C ARG A 104 2.16 -4.37 15.70
N GLY A 105 2.62 -5.52 16.17
CA GLY A 105 2.20 -6.84 15.69
C GLY A 105 0.75 -7.15 16.08
N VAL A 106 0.22 -8.26 15.55
CA VAL A 106 -1.10 -8.77 15.98
C VAL A 106 -1.04 -9.06 17.49
N GLY A 107 -2.08 -8.65 18.23
CA GLY A 107 -2.11 -8.77 19.70
C GLY A 107 -1.22 -7.77 20.45
N GLY A 108 -0.45 -6.93 19.76
CA GLY A 108 0.24 -5.78 20.35
C GLY A 108 1.49 -6.08 21.20
N THR A 109 1.89 -7.35 21.30
CA THR A 109 3.02 -7.83 22.13
C THR A 109 4.39 -7.47 21.57
N VAL A 110 4.52 -7.43 20.24
CA VAL A 110 5.75 -7.04 19.54
C VAL A 110 5.56 -5.67 18.89
N SER A 111 6.57 -4.82 19.00
CA SER A 111 6.53 -3.49 18.38
C SER A 111 7.90 -3.03 17.89
N ALA A 112 7.92 -2.24 16.82
CA ALA A 112 9.12 -1.61 16.29
C ALA A 112 8.87 -0.10 16.05
N PRO A 113 9.82 0.78 16.38
CA PRO A 113 9.66 2.21 16.13
C PRO A 113 9.64 2.50 14.62
N VAL A 114 8.72 3.35 14.18
CA VAL A 114 8.65 3.79 12.78
C VAL A 114 8.35 5.28 12.68
N ALA A 115 8.91 5.92 11.65
CA ALA A 115 8.48 7.25 11.22
C ALA A 115 7.17 7.12 10.46
N LYS A 116 6.10 7.71 11.00
CA LYS A 116 4.76 7.71 10.41
C LYS A 116 4.38 9.13 10.00
N ARG A 117 3.85 9.28 8.80
CA ARG A 117 3.11 10.47 8.38
C ARG A 117 1.63 10.22 8.56
N VAL A 118 1.00 10.91 9.51
CA VAL A 118 -0.42 10.78 9.84
C VAL A 118 -1.17 11.98 9.29
N THR A 119 -2.14 11.73 8.42
CA THR A 119 -3.05 12.73 7.87
C THR A 119 -4.42 12.57 8.53
N CYS A 120 -4.84 13.58 9.27
CA CYS A 120 -6.17 13.69 9.86
C CYS A 120 -7.08 14.52 8.94
N GLY A 121 -8.21 13.97 8.52
CA GLY A 121 -9.22 14.67 7.71
C GLY A 121 -10.48 13.82 7.50
N GLY A 122 -11.59 14.45 7.12
CA GLY A 122 -12.89 13.78 6.96
C GLY A 122 -13.78 13.79 8.21
N THR A 123 -15.01 13.29 8.08
CA THR A 123 -16.08 13.38 9.11
C THR A 123 -16.00 12.33 10.22
N SER A 124 -15.11 11.34 10.13
CA SER A 124 -15.18 10.13 10.97
C SER A 124 -14.07 9.98 12.02
N GLY A 125 -13.20 10.97 12.23
CA GLY A 125 -12.06 10.84 13.17
C GLY A 125 -10.98 9.85 12.72
N ARG A 126 -11.17 9.23 11.56
CA ARG A 126 -10.26 8.29 10.92
C ARG A 126 -9.06 9.03 10.34
N ALA A 127 -7.89 8.42 10.48
CA ALA A 127 -6.63 8.94 10.00
C ALA A 127 -6.06 8.02 8.91
N THR A 128 -5.32 8.62 8.00
CA THR A 128 -4.45 7.88 7.09
C THR A 128 -3.03 7.96 7.62
N ALA A 129 -2.38 6.82 7.86
CA ALA A 129 -1.00 6.76 8.30
C ALA A 129 -0.13 6.11 7.22
N VAL A 130 0.99 6.74 6.87
CA VAL A 130 1.97 6.24 5.91
C VAL A 130 3.32 6.03 6.59
N VAL A 131 3.93 4.87 6.41
CA VAL A 131 5.27 4.52 6.84
C VAL A 131 6.13 4.28 5.60
N PRO A 132 6.99 5.23 5.20
CA PRO A 132 7.73 5.15 3.94
C PRO A 132 8.80 4.05 3.88
N ASP A 133 9.35 3.63 5.02
CA ASP A 133 10.30 2.52 5.10
C ASP A 133 9.86 1.55 6.19
N ALA A 134 8.95 0.67 5.82
CA ALA A 134 8.27 -0.23 6.75
C ALA A 134 8.92 -1.61 6.83
N ARG A 135 9.88 -1.94 5.96
CA ARG A 135 10.43 -3.31 5.80
C ARG A 135 10.88 -3.92 7.11
N ALA A 136 11.81 -3.24 7.80
CA ALA A 136 12.40 -3.75 9.03
C ALA A 136 11.35 -3.90 10.14
N ALA A 137 10.46 -2.90 10.28
CA ALA A 137 9.42 -2.92 11.28
C ALA A 137 8.37 -4.00 11.02
N LEU A 138 7.95 -4.21 9.77
CA LEU A 138 7.02 -5.28 9.39
C LEU A 138 7.62 -6.66 9.66
N LEU A 139 8.89 -6.89 9.30
CA LEU A 139 9.56 -8.17 9.61
C LEU A 139 9.74 -8.39 11.11
N ALA A 140 9.98 -7.33 11.88
CA ALA A 140 10.13 -7.41 13.32
C ALA A 140 8.80 -7.63 14.05
N THR A 141 7.68 -7.19 13.49
CA THR A 141 6.37 -7.19 14.19
C THR A 141 5.38 -8.22 13.69
N ARG A 142 5.52 -8.68 12.44
CA ARG A 142 4.70 -9.78 11.89
C ARG A 142 5.44 -11.08 12.16
N THR A 143 5.46 -11.56 13.40
CA THR A 143 6.23 -12.74 13.81
C THR A 143 5.37 -13.93 14.20
N GLY A 144 4.06 -13.75 14.41
CA GLY A 144 3.14 -14.83 14.72
C GLY A 144 2.77 -15.70 13.52
N ASP A 145 1.94 -16.69 13.78
CA ASP A 145 1.53 -17.72 12.80
C ASP A 145 0.15 -17.46 12.20
N THR A 146 -0.42 -16.27 12.40
CA THR A 146 -1.68 -15.90 11.73
C THR A 146 -1.48 -15.81 10.22
N LEU A 147 -2.51 -16.14 9.44
CA LEU A 147 -2.42 -16.05 7.97
C LEU A 147 -2.04 -14.64 7.50
N TYR A 148 -2.57 -13.62 8.19
CA TYR A 148 -2.23 -12.22 7.96
C TYR A 148 -0.71 -11.98 8.13
N GLU A 149 -0.12 -12.40 9.23
CA GLU A 149 1.32 -12.20 9.46
C GLU A 149 2.18 -13.01 8.49
N GLN A 150 1.75 -14.23 8.14
CA GLN A 150 2.43 -15.06 7.15
C GLN A 150 2.44 -14.41 5.76
N VAL A 151 1.29 -13.90 5.29
CA VAL A 151 1.19 -13.26 3.96
C VAL A 151 1.95 -11.94 3.92
N SER A 152 1.90 -11.12 4.98
CA SER A 152 2.70 -9.90 5.09
C SER A 152 4.20 -10.21 5.04
N ARG A 153 4.68 -11.21 5.80
CA ARG A 153 6.10 -11.61 5.74
C ARG A 153 6.51 -12.11 4.36
N ARG A 154 5.66 -12.92 3.71
CA ARG A 154 5.90 -13.43 2.36
C ARG A 154 6.09 -12.27 1.38
N PHE A 155 5.14 -11.34 1.36
CA PHE A 155 5.20 -10.15 0.51
C PHE A 155 6.48 -9.33 0.74
N VAL A 156 6.77 -8.99 2.01
CA VAL A 156 7.95 -8.18 2.34
C VAL A 156 9.26 -8.87 1.93
N ARG A 157 9.38 -10.18 2.11
CA ARG A 157 10.58 -10.94 1.71
C ARG A 157 10.74 -11.05 0.19
N GLN A 158 9.63 -11.15 -0.54
CA GLN A 158 9.62 -11.24 -2.01
C GLN A 158 9.74 -9.88 -2.70
N CYS A 159 9.42 -8.79 -1.99
CA CYS A 159 9.70 -7.44 -2.45
C CYS A 159 11.22 -7.28 -2.56
N ILE A 160 11.72 -7.44 -3.78
CA ILE A 160 13.14 -7.36 -4.12
C ILE A 160 13.26 -6.24 -5.15
N GLY A 161 14.12 -5.26 -4.87
CA GLY A 161 14.47 -4.27 -5.88
C GLY A 161 15.26 -4.94 -7.01
N PRO A 162 15.35 -4.34 -8.21
CA PRO A 162 16.15 -4.84 -9.33
C PRO A 162 17.67 -4.89 -9.03
N SER A 163 18.08 -4.69 -7.78
CA SER A 163 19.46 -4.64 -7.31
C SER A 163 19.78 -5.63 -6.18
N ALA A 164 18.93 -6.64 -5.91
CA ALA A 164 19.27 -7.73 -5.00
C ALA A 164 19.64 -9.04 -5.73
#